data_AF-A0A075JFL9-F1
#
_entry.id   AF-A0A075JFL9-F1
#
_cell.length_a   1.000
_cell.length_b   1.000
_cell.length_c   1.000
_cell.angle_alpha   90.00
_cell.angle_beta   90.00
_cell.angle_gamma   90.00
#
_symmetry.space_group_name_H-M   'P 1'
#
loop_
_entity.id
_entity.type
_entity.pdbx_description
1 polymer ?
#
loop_
_entity_poly.entity_id
_entity_poly.type
_entity_poly.pdbx_seq_one_letter_code
_entity_poly.pdbx_strand_id
1 'polypeptide(L)'
;MKTEDDWFAENVAAERKRLGWTQAELAERLRSVGMENFHPNTISRVEKGERPVKLSEAAKFALVFETTVGTLVRPRIERLQELSKLVADFDFAIVELVKANREAALVKRDLIKSLSAIHRWRVDAKLTEEEIHHVQSLADGALSRVNTQWRRTLAEASLSELGSDGIYRPSKEVTEEDRKEADQMIADDE
;
A
#
# COMPACT_ATOMS: atom_id res chain seq x y z
N MET A 1 17.58 -31.25 3.91
CA MET A 1 17.02 -29.90 4.08
C MET A 1 17.80 -28.99 3.16
N LYS A 2 17.14 -28.18 2.32
CA LYS A 2 17.84 -27.22 1.45
C LYS A 2 18.45 -26.12 2.31
N THR A 3 19.67 -25.72 1.96
CA THR A 3 20.41 -24.61 2.54
C THR A 3 20.10 -23.31 1.82
N GLU A 4 20.54 -22.19 2.39
CA GLU A 4 20.46 -20.86 1.77
C GLU A 4 21.17 -20.83 0.41
N ASP A 5 22.28 -21.56 0.26
CA ASP A 5 23.02 -21.69 -1.00
C ASP A 5 22.19 -22.44 -2.06
N ASP A 6 21.46 -23.49 -1.65
CA ASP A 6 20.56 -24.23 -2.56
C ASP A 6 19.41 -23.33 -3.05
N TRP A 7 18.83 -22.54 -2.14
CA TRP A 7 17.78 -21.59 -2.50
C TRP A 7 18.30 -20.47 -3.38
N PHE A 8 19.51 -19.97 -3.12
CA PHE A 8 20.19 -18.99 -3.97
C PHE A 8 20.34 -19.51 -5.39
N ALA A 9 20.87 -20.71 -5.57
CA ALA A 9 21.05 -21.34 -6.88
C ALA A 9 19.73 -21.44 -7.66
N GLU A 10 18.67 -21.95 -7.02
CA GLU A 10 17.36 -22.12 -7.65
C GLU A 10 16.67 -20.79 -7.98
N ASN A 11 16.78 -19.80 -7.10
CA ASN A 11 16.18 -18.49 -7.30
C ASN A 11 16.91 -17.70 -8.38
N VAL A 12 18.24 -17.74 -8.44
CA VAL A 12 19.01 -17.12 -9.54
C VAL A 12 18.61 -17.75 -10.88
N ALA A 13 18.54 -19.08 -10.95
CA ALA A 13 18.13 -19.76 -12.17
C ALA A 13 16.69 -19.40 -12.59
N ALA A 14 15.78 -19.30 -11.62
CA ALA A 14 14.40 -18.92 -11.88
C ALA A 14 14.28 -17.46 -12.32
N GLU A 15 15.01 -16.54 -11.68
CA GLU A 15 14.96 -15.11 -11.98
C GLU A 15 15.53 -14.81 -13.37
N ARG A 16 16.66 -15.44 -13.70
CA ARG A 16 17.23 -15.39 -15.05
C ARG A 16 16.22 -15.85 -16.10
N LYS A 17 15.55 -16.99 -15.87
CA LYS A 17 14.53 -17.53 -16.78
C LYS A 17 13.31 -16.62 -16.87
N ARG A 18 12.85 -16.04 -15.75
CA ARG A 18 11.73 -15.09 -15.70
C ARG A 18 11.99 -13.86 -16.57
N LEU A 19 13.22 -13.37 -16.57
CA LEU A 19 13.66 -12.23 -17.37
C LEU A 19 14.02 -12.59 -18.82
N GLY A 20 13.92 -13.88 -19.20
CA GLY A 20 14.24 -14.34 -20.55
C GLY A 20 15.74 -14.32 -20.89
N TRP A 21 16.62 -14.18 -19.91
CA TRP A 21 18.05 -14.06 -20.15
C TRP A 21 18.71 -15.42 -20.33
N THR A 22 19.66 -15.50 -21.25
CA THR A 22 20.65 -16.57 -21.34
C THR A 22 21.68 -16.44 -20.21
N GLN A 23 22.42 -17.52 -19.94
CA GLN A 23 23.53 -17.47 -18.96
C GLN A 23 24.63 -16.47 -19.39
N ALA A 24 24.82 -16.28 -20.70
CA ALA A 24 25.79 -15.31 -21.22
C ALA A 24 25.36 -13.86 -20.98
N GLU A 25 24.07 -13.57 -21.15
CA GLU A 25 23.49 -12.26 -20.87
C GLU A 25 23.53 -11.91 -19.38
N LEU A 26 23.29 -12.87 -18.50
CA LEU A 26 23.46 -12.67 -17.06
C LEU A 26 24.92 -12.43 -16.70
N ALA A 27 25.85 -13.20 -17.30
CA ALA A 27 27.28 -13.01 -17.10
C ALA A 27 27.73 -11.60 -17.52
N GLU A 28 27.24 -11.07 -18.65
CA GLU A 28 27.53 -9.71 -19.10
C GLU A 28 27.02 -8.65 -18.12
N ARG A 29 25.79 -8.80 -17.62
CA ARG A 29 25.21 -7.88 -16.63
C ARG A 29 25.95 -7.92 -15.29
N LEU A 30 26.44 -9.08 -14.88
CA LEU A 30 27.24 -9.18 -13.65
C LEU A 30 28.63 -8.53 -13.83
N ARG A 31 29.21 -8.63 -15.03
CA ARG A 31 30.45 -7.91 -15.36
C ARG A 31 30.27 -6.40 -15.29
N SER A 32 29.14 -5.85 -15.76
CA SER A 32 28.89 -4.41 -15.70
C SER A 32 28.78 -3.86 -14.27
N VAL A 33 28.49 -4.71 -13.27
CA VAL A 33 28.52 -4.36 -11.83
C VAL A 33 29.81 -4.81 -11.13
N GLY A 34 30.89 -5.01 -11.90
CA GLY A 34 32.23 -5.30 -11.41
C GLY A 34 32.45 -6.76 -10.98
N MET A 35 31.80 -7.73 -11.62
CA MET A 35 32.11 -9.17 -11.49
C MET A 35 32.82 -9.70 -12.73
N GLU A 36 34.00 -9.13 -13.03
CA GLU A 36 34.76 -9.37 -14.27
C GLU A 36 34.99 -10.87 -14.60
N ASN A 37 35.17 -11.71 -13.57
CA ASN A 37 35.46 -13.14 -13.71
C ASN A 37 34.21 -14.04 -13.77
N PHE A 38 33.01 -13.48 -13.91
CA PHE A 38 31.79 -14.26 -14.10
C PHE A 38 31.54 -14.53 -15.58
N HIS A 39 31.75 -15.78 -15.97
CA HIS A 39 31.49 -16.30 -17.32
C HIS A 39 30.24 -17.18 -17.34
N PRO A 40 29.66 -17.51 -18.52
CA PRO A 40 28.47 -18.35 -18.61
C PRO A 40 28.60 -19.69 -17.85
N ASN A 41 29.78 -20.32 -17.89
CA ASN A 41 30.04 -21.54 -17.12
C ASN A 41 30.03 -21.32 -15.60
N THR A 42 30.51 -20.17 -15.12
CA THR A 42 30.43 -19.79 -13.70
C THR A 42 28.97 -19.67 -13.27
N ILE A 43 28.13 -19.03 -14.10
CA ILE A 43 26.69 -18.94 -13.88
C ILE A 43 26.07 -20.34 -13.81
N SER A 44 26.39 -21.21 -14.77
CA SER A 44 25.84 -22.58 -14.75
C SER A 44 26.22 -23.34 -13.48
N ARG A 45 27.42 -23.15 -12.92
CA ARG A 45 27.83 -23.80 -11.68
C ARG A 45 27.11 -23.21 -10.46
N VAL A 46 26.91 -21.89 -10.44
CA VAL A 46 26.10 -21.22 -9.40
C VAL A 46 24.65 -21.72 -9.43
N GLU A 47 24.02 -21.76 -10.61
CA GLU A 47 22.63 -22.23 -10.78
C GLU A 47 22.42 -23.70 -10.40
N LYS A 48 23.49 -24.51 -10.41
CA LYS A 48 23.47 -25.91 -9.99
C LYS A 48 23.84 -26.10 -8.51
N GLY A 49 24.22 -25.04 -7.79
CA GLY A 49 24.75 -25.14 -6.43
C GLY A 49 26.17 -25.71 -6.32
N GLU A 50 26.86 -25.92 -7.45
CA GLU A 50 28.23 -26.47 -7.49
C GLU A 50 29.31 -25.43 -7.12
N ARG A 51 28.93 -24.15 -7.07
CA ARG A 51 29.81 -23.04 -6.65
C ARG A 51 29.07 -22.18 -5.64
N PRO A 52 29.53 -22.11 -4.38
CA PRO A 52 28.99 -21.17 -3.41
C PRO A 52 29.29 -19.73 -3.82
N VAL A 53 28.42 -18.81 -3.42
CA VAL A 53 28.50 -17.39 -3.77
C VAL A 53 28.78 -16.60 -2.49
N LYS A 54 29.78 -15.71 -2.53
CA LYS A 54 30.08 -14.86 -1.38
C LYS A 54 28.96 -13.82 -1.20
N LEU A 55 28.75 -13.34 0.02
CA LEU A 55 27.75 -12.30 0.29
C LEU A 55 27.89 -11.06 -0.62
N SER A 56 29.13 -10.63 -0.88
CA SER A 56 29.41 -9.51 -1.80
C SER A 56 29.02 -9.80 -3.25
N GLU A 57 29.11 -11.05 -3.70
CA GLU A 57 28.65 -11.47 -5.02
C GLU A 57 27.12 -11.58 -5.04
N ALA A 58 26.51 -12.14 -4.00
CA ALA A 58 25.05 -12.23 -3.86
C ALA A 58 24.38 -10.85 -3.89
N ALA A 59 24.99 -9.84 -3.27
CA ALA A 59 24.54 -8.45 -3.34
C ALA A 59 24.53 -7.89 -4.77
N LYS A 60 25.51 -8.28 -5.60
CA LYS A 60 25.58 -7.87 -7.01
C LYS A 60 24.56 -8.61 -7.88
N PHE A 61 24.29 -9.88 -7.59
CA PHE A 61 23.16 -10.60 -8.21
C PHE A 61 21.83 -9.91 -7.88
N ALA A 62 21.62 -9.56 -6.61
CA ALA A 62 20.43 -8.85 -6.16
C ALA A 62 20.28 -7.50 -6.89
N LEU A 63 21.38 -6.74 -7.04
CA LEU A 63 21.40 -5.49 -7.81
C LEU A 63 21.01 -5.70 -9.28
N VAL A 64 21.62 -6.68 -9.96
CA VAL A 64 21.35 -6.97 -11.39
C VAL A 64 19.90 -7.42 -11.62
N PHE A 65 19.31 -8.13 -10.66
CA PHE A 65 17.92 -8.57 -10.72
C PHE A 65 16.93 -7.57 -10.12
N GLU A 66 17.39 -6.39 -9.69
CA GLU A 66 16.54 -5.37 -9.04
C GLU A 66 15.72 -5.96 -7.87
N THR A 67 16.37 -6.79 -7.06
CA THR A 67 15.76 -7.48 -5.93
C THR A 67 16.66 -7.43 -4.70
N THR A 68 16.33 -8.18 -3.65
CA THR A 68 17.13 -8.26 -2.43
C THR A 68 17.84 -9.61 -2.30
N VAL A 69 18.95 -9.64 -1.57
CA VAL A 69 19.62 -10.91 -1.23
C VAL A 69 18.66 -11.85 -0.48
N GLY A 70 17.84 -11.31 0.42
CA GLY A 70 16.81 -12.07 1.14
C GLY A 70 15.84 -12.79 0.20
N THR A 71 15.42 -12.11 -0.88
CA THR A 71 14.58 -12.69 -1.92
C THR A 71 15.26 -13.87 -2.62
N LEU A 72 16.59 -13.79 -2.84
CA LEU A 72 17.35 -14.85 -3.50
C LEU A 72 17.65 -16.05 -2.60
N VAL A 73 17.79 -15.89 -1.28
CA VAL A 73 18.18 -16.98 -0.36
C VAL A 73 17.01 -17.69 0.32
N ARG A 74 15.76 -17.25 0.09
CA ARG A 74 14.56 -17.83 0.71
C ARG A 74 13.70 -18.65 -0.26
N PRO A 75 12.99 -19.68 0.23
CA PRO A 75 11.96 -20.37 -0.54
C PRO A 75 10.90 -19.40 -1.06
N ARG A 76 10.46 -19.59 -2.32
CA ARG A 76 9.35 -18.79 -2.87
C ARG A 76 8.06 -18.89 -2.06
N ILE A 77 7.79 -20.05 -1.46
CA ILE A 77 6.58 -20.28 -0.67
C ILE A 77 6.54 -19.42 0.59
N GLU A 78 7.67 -19.18 1.24
CA GLU A 78 7.73 -18.28 2.40
C GLU A 78 7.40 -16.84 1.99
N ARG A 79 7.86 -16.40 0.82
CA ARG A 79 7.53 -15.07 0.27
C ARG A 79 6.03 -14.92 -0.02
N LEU A 80 5.38 -15.99 -0.49
CA LEU A 80 3.93 -16.01 -0.70
C LEU A 80 3.16 -15.97 0.63
N GLN A 81 3.69 -16.60 1.67
CA GLN A 81 3.09 -16.53 3.01
C GLN A 81 3.22 -15.13 3.61
N GLU A 82 4.37 -14.46 3.45
CA GLU A 82 4.55 -13.07 3.84
C GLU A 82 3.57 -12.14 3.11
N LEU A 83 3.42 -12.31 1.79
CA LEU A 83 2.45 -11.55 1.00
C LEU A 83 1.01 -11.82 1.45
N SER A 84 0.64 -13.09 1.66
CA SER A 84 -0.69 -13.46 2.14
C SER A 84 -1.00 -12.86 3.50
N LYS A 85 0.00 -12.78 4.39
CA LYS A 85 -0.15 -12.13 5.69
C LYS A 85 -0.37 -10.63 5.51
N LEU A 86 0.41 -9.97 4.66
CA LEU A 86 0.26 -8.55 4.40
C LEU A 86 -1.12 -8.20 3.82
N VAL A 87 -1.64 -9.04 2.91
CA VAL A 87 -2.99 -8.89 2.37
C VAL A 87 -4.04 -9.00 3.48
N ALA A 88 -3.92 -10.00 4.37
CA ALA A 88 -4.84 -10.16 5.50
C ALA A 88 -4.78 -8.98 6.47
N ASP A 89 -3.58 -8.46 6.76
CA ASP A 89 -3.38 -7.28 7.61
C ASP A 89 -4.02 -6.03 6.96
N PHE A 90 -3.91 -5.90 5.64
CA PHE A 90 -4.54 -4.81 4.89
C PHE A 90 -6.07 -4.91 4.90
N ASP A 91 -6.64 -6.09 4.63
CA ASP A 91 -8.08 -6.32 4.68
C ASP A 91 -8.65 -5.98 6.07
N PHE A 92 -7.94 -6.36 7.13
CA PHE A 92 -8.30 -6.01 8.49
C PHE A 92 -8.30 -4.50 8.71
N ALA A 93 -7.26 -3.80 8.26
CA ALA A 93 -7.18 -2.34 8.38
C ALA A 93 -8.31 -1.62 7.64
N ILE A 94 -8.71 -2.12 6.46
CA ILE A 94 -9.85 -1.58 5.69
C ILE A 94 -11.16 -1.74 6.47
N VAL A 95 -11.39 -2.90 7.08
CA VAL A 95 -12.59 -3.14 7.90
C VAL A 95 -12.66 -2.15 9.07
N GLU A 96 -11.55 -1.93 9.78
CA GLU A 96 -11.50 -0.99 10.90
C GLU A 96 -11.71 0.46 10.45
N LEU A 97 -11.15 0.86 9.30
CA LEU A 97 -11.37 2.18 8.72
C LEU A 97 -12.85 2.41 8.37
N VAL A 98 -13.50 1.41 7.75
CA VAL A 98 -14.93 1.48 7.40
C VAL A 98 -15.79 1.61 8.65
N LYS A 99 -15.50 0.86 9.71
CA LYS A 99 -16.21 0.98 11.00
C LYS A 99 -16.05 2.38 11.60
N ALA A 100 -14.82 2.88 11.69
CA ALA A 100 -14.55 4.21 12.21
C ALA A 100 -15.27 5.31 11.41
N ASN A 101 -15.29 5.19 10.08
CA ASN A 101 -16.02 6.12 9.21
C ASN A 101 -17.54 6.06 9.45
N ARG A 102 -18.11 4.86 9.66
CA ARG A 102 -19.53 4.71 9.98
C ARG A 102 -19.88 5.36 11.32
N GLU A 103 -19.07 5.15 12.35
CA GLU A 103 -19.25 5.78 13.66
C GLU A 103 -19.17 7.30 13.58
N ALA A 104 -18.17 7.82 12.86
CA ALA A 104 -18.03 9.25 12.60
C ALA A 104 -19.26 9.82 11.85
N ALA A 105 -19.81 9.08 10.89
CA ALA A 105 -21.01 9.48 10.16
C ALA A 105 -22.25 9.54 11.07
N LEU A 106 -22.39 8.59 12.01
CA LEU A 106 -23.48 8.60 12.99
C LEU A 106 -23.39 9.80 13.93
N VAL A 107 -22.21 10.06 14.49
CA VAL A 107 -21.97 11.23 15.35
C VAL A 107 -22.24 12.53 14.59
N LYS A 108 -21.77 12.63 13.33
CA LYS A 108 -22.04 13.79 12.46
C LYS A 108 -23.54 13.99 12.22
N ARG A 109 -24.28 12.92 11.93
CA ARG A 109 -25.73 12.97 11.73
C ARG A 109 -26.43 13.46 12.99
N ASP A 110 -26.08 12.94 14.15
CA ASP A 110 -26.72 13.28 15.42
C ASP A 110 -26.39 14.73 15.83
N LEU A 111 -25.17 15.19 15.55
CA LEU A 111 -24.80 16.60 15.69
C LEU A 111 -25.66 17.50 14.79
N ILE A 112 -25.80 17.17 13.50
CA ILE A 112 -26.64 17.94 12.56
C ILE A 112 -28.10 17.98 13.03
N LYS A 113 -28.63 16.85 13.51
CA LYS A 113 -29.99 16.79 14.07
C LYS A 113 -30.15 17.71 15.29
N SER A 114 -29.21 17.68 16.23
CA SER A 114 -29.22 18.56 17.40
C SER A 114 -29.12 20.03 17.02
N LEU A 115 -28.22 20.39 16.10
CA LEU A 115 -28.11 21.75 15.59
C LEU A 115 -29.41 22.23 14.90
N SER A 116 -30.05 21.34 14.13
CA SER A 116 -31.33 21.63 13.46
C SER A 116 -32.49 21.77 14.46
N ALA A 117 -32.49 20.98 15.54
CA ALA A 117 -33.47 21.10 16.62
C ALA A 117 -33.34 22.45 17.34
N ILE A 118 -32.12 22.90 17.62
CA ILE A 118 -31.89 24.21 18.21
C ILE A 118 -32.31 25.33 17.24
N HIS A 119 -32.03 25.18 15.94
CA HIS A 119 -32.52 26.13 14.94
C HIS A 119 -34.05 26.20 14.90
N ARG A 120 -34.77 25.07 15.02
CA ARG A 120 -36.23 25.06 15.15
C ARG A 120 -36.70 25.73 16.46
N TRP A 121 -36.02 25.49 17.58
CA TRP A 121 -36.34 26.16 18.85
C TRP A 121 -36.15 27.68 18.77
N ARG A 122 -35.22 28.19 17.95
CA ARG A 122 -35.11 29.62 17.66
C ARG A 122 -36.35 30.17 16.93
N VAL A 123 -36.99 29.37 16.09
CA VAL A 123 -38.18 29.76 15.32
C VAL A 123 -39.45 29.65 16.19
N ASP A 124 -39.52 28.64 17.06
CA ASP A 124 -40.74 28.30 17.83
C ASP A 124 -40.72 28.79 19.29
N ALA A 125 -39.55 29.07 19.88
CA ALA A 125 -39.39 29.40 21.30
C ALA A 125 -38.70 30.76 21.52
N LYS A 126 -39.13 31.44 22.60
CA LYS A 126 -38.67 32.73 23.09
C LYS A 126 -37.24 32.69 23.65
N LEU A 127 -36.27 32.19 22.89
CA LEU A 127 -34.85 32.32 23.26
C LEU A 127 -34.44 33.79 23.17
N THR A 128 -33.61 34.22 24.11
CA THR A 128 -32.97 35.53 24.07
C THR A 128 -31.86 35.55 23.01
N GLU A 129 -31.52 36.73 22.49
CA GLU A 129 -30.39 36.91 21.55
C GLU A 129 -29.06 36.38 22.12
N GLU A 130 -28.88 36.47 23.44
CA GLU A 130 -27.67 35.99 24.12
C GLU A 130 -27.58 34.46 24.11
N GLU A 131 -28.69 33.76 24.35
CA GLU A 131 -28.77 32.30 24.26
C GLU A 131 -28.58 31.81 22.81
N ILE A 132 -29.12 32.54 21.83
CA ILE A 132 -28.94 32.25 20.41
C ILE A 132 -27.46 32.37 20.02
N HIS A 133 -26.82 33.47 20.41
CA HIS A 133 -25.41 33.71 20.12
C HIS A 133 -24.50 32.66 20.77
N HIS A 134 -24.81 32.28 22.02
CA HIS A 134 -24.07 31.25 22.74
C HIS A 134 -24.11 29.90 22.02
N VAL A 135 -25.30 29.48 21.56
CA VAL A 135 -25.42 28.21 20.83
C VAL A 135 -24.72 28.26 19.47
N GLN A 136 -24.83 29.37 18.74
CA GLN A 136 -24.14 29.53 17.45
C GLN A 136 -22.62 29.44 17.61
N SER A 137 -22.06 30.11 18.61
CA SER A 137 -20.63 30.03 18.92
C SER A 137 -20.18 28.60 19.25
N LEU A 138 -20.97 27.85 20.02
CA LEU A 138 -20.69 26.44 20.32
C LEU A 138 -20.72 25.56 19.06
N ALA A 139 -21.69 25.78 18.17
CA ALA A 139 -21.84 25.05 16.92
C ALA A 139 -20.67 25.31 15.96
N ASP A 140 -20.32 26.57 15.73
CA ASP A 140 -19.23 26.98 14.86
C ASP A 140 -17.88 26.49 15.39
N GLY A 141 -17.67 26.57 16.70
CA GLY A 141 -16.49 26.02 17.36
C GLY A 141 -16.37 24.51 17.21
N ALA A 142 -17.47 23.76 17.33
CA ALA A 142 -17.48 22.31 17.13
C ALA A 142 -17.18 21.93 15.66
N LEU A 143 -17.83 22.59 14.70
CA LEU A 143 -17.62 22.34 13.27
C LEU A 143 -16.19 22.66 12.83
N SER A 144 -15.63 23.76 13.32
CA SER A 144 -14.25 24.16 13.03
C SER A 144 -13.24 23.13 13.54
N ARG A 145 -13.42 22.60 14.77
CA ARG A 145 -12.56 21.54 15.32
C ARG A 145 -12.65 20.25 14.51
N VAL A 146 -13.86 19.81 14.15
CA VAL A 146 -14.05 18.60 13.33
C VAL A 146 -13.38 18.75 11.97
N ASN A 147 -13.56 19.90 11.30
CA ASN A 147 -12.96 20.14 9.99
C ASN A 147 -11.43 20.23 10.05
N THR A 148 -10.89 20.86 11.10
CA THR A 148 -9.43 20.96 11.31
C THR A 148 -8.81 19.59 11.58
N GLN A 149 -9.43 18.80 12.46
CA GLN A 149 -8.97 17.45 12.77
C GLN A 149 -9.02 16.55 11.53
N TRP A 150 -10.11 16.60 10.77
CA TRP A 150 -10.26 15.85 9.52
C TRP A 150 -9.18 16.20 8.49
N ARG A 151 -8.91 17.49 8.27
CA ARG A 151 -7.84 17.94 7.36
C ARG A 151 -6.46 17.48 7.81
N ARG A 152 -6.21 17.48 9.13
CA ARG A 152 -4.96 17.00 9.71
C ARG A 152 -4.77 15.51 9.47
N THR A 153 -5.81 14.70 9.72
CA THR A 153 -5.77 13.26 9.46
C THR A 153 -5.54 12.95 7.98
N LEU A 154 -6.18 13.68 7.06
CA LEU A 154 -5.93 13.55 5.62
C LEU A 154 -4.51 13.95 5.23
N ALA A 155 -3.97 15.02 5.81
CA ALA A 155 -2.60 15.47 5.53
C ALA A 155 -1.55 14.49 6.08
N GLU A 156 -1.76 13.94 7.27
CA GLU A 156 -0.87 12.93 7.88
C GLU A 156 -0.90 11.61 7.08
N ALA A 157 -2.07 11.17 6.62
CA ALA A 157 -2.18 10.03 5.71
C ALA A 157 -1.44 10.28 4.38
N SER A 158 -1.66 11.45 3.77
CA SER A 158 -1.07 11.81 2.47
C SER A 158 0.45 12.05 2.53
N LEU A 159 0.99 12.53 3.64
CA LEU A 159 2.43 12.70 3.85
C LEU A 159 3.16 11.38 4.16
N SER A 160 2.44 10.36 4.63
CA SER A 160 3.03 9.04 4.93
C SER A 160 3.18 8.13 3.70
N GLU A 161 2.47 8.44 2.59
CA GLU A 161 2.45 7.61 1.38
C GLU A 161 3.52 7.96 0.33
N LEU A 162 4.20 9.11 0.42
CA LEU A 162 5.19 9.53 -0.58
C LEU A 162 6.63 9.38 -0.08
N GLY A 163 6.98 8.13 0.28
CA GLY A 163 8.36 7.67 0.36
C GLY A 163 8.96 7.45 -1.03
N SER A 164 9.61 8.49 -1.56
CA SER A 164 10.57 8.62 -2.67
C SER A 164 10.54 7.78 -3.96
N ASP A 165 9.87 6.63 -4.11
CA ASP A 165 9.81 5.88 -5.40
C ASP A 165 8.45 5.19 -5.70
N GLY A 166 7.44 5.38 -4.84
CA GLY A 166 6.12 4.73 -4.95
C GLY A 166 5.17 5.36 -5.97
N ILE A 167 5.50 5.34 -7.25
CA ILE A 167 4.53 5.67 -8.31
C ILE A 167 3.52 4.52 -8.44
N TYR A 168 2.41 4.59 -7.70
CA TYR A 168 1.17 3.96 -8.15
C TYR A 168 0.63 4.79 -9.32
N ARG A 169 0.84 4.32 -10.54
CA ARG A 169 0.06 4.77 -11.71
C ARG A 169 -1.25 4.01 -11.68
N PRO A 170 -2.40 4.65 -11.42
CA PRO A 170 -3.68 3.98 -11.59
C PRO A 170 -3.75 3.39 -13.01
N SER A 171 -4.02 2.09 -13.10
CA SER A 171 -4.21 1.43 -14.38
C SER A 171 -5.50 1.95 -15.00
N LYS A 172 -5.35 2.97 -15.86
CA LYS A 172 -6.39 3.72 -16.57
C LYS A 172 -7.19 4.64 -15.65
N GLU A 173 -7.36 5.88 -16.09
CA GLU A 173 -8.34 6.81 -15.51
C GLU A 173 -9.70 6.10 -15.54
N VAL A 174 -10.32 5.96 -14.37
CA VAL A 174 -11.70 5.47 -14.26
C VAL A 174 -12.55 6.36 -15.15
N THR A 175 -13.07 5.77 -16.22
CA THR A 175 -13.84 6.49 -17.23
C THR A 175 -15.21 6.84 -16.66
N GLU A 176 -15.91 7.81 -17.26
CA GLU A 176 -17.32 8.06 -16.90
C GLU A 176 -18.20 6.82 -17.11
N GLU A 177 -17.77 5.88 -17.95
CA GLU A 177 -18.47 4.64 -18.25
C GLU A 177 -18.38 3.66 -17.07
N ASP A 178 -17.18 3.51 -16.48
CA ASP A 178 -16.97 2.69 -15.28
C ASP A 178 -17.76 3.22 -14.06
N ARG A 179 -17.95 4.55 -13.97
CA ARG A 179 -18.77 5.17 -12.90
C ARG A 179 -20.26 4.90 -13.09
N LYS A 180 -20.75 4.98 -14.33
CA LYS A 180 -22.15 4.67 -14.65
C LYS A 180 -22.48 3.21 -14.40
N GLU A 181 -21.56 2.30 -14.71
CA GLU A 181 -21.76 0.87 -14.49
C GLU A 181 -21.83 0.52 -12.99
N ALA A 182 -21.02 1.18 -12.16
CA ALA A 182 -21.07 1.05 -10.70
C ALA A 182 -22.38 1.62 -10.11
N ASP A 183 -22.85 2.77 -10.59
CA ASP A 183 -24.12 3.36 -10.16
C ASP A 183 -25.33 2.51 -10.57
N GLN A 184 -25.26 1.83 -11.73
CA GLN A 184 -26.28 0.91 -12.21
C GLN A 184 -26.34 -0.37 -11.35
N MET A 185 -25.19 -0.93 -10.97
CA MET A 185 -25.14 -2.11 -10.09
C MET A 185 -25.71 -1.85 -8.69
N ILE A 186 -25.55 -0.63 -8.17
CA ILE A 186 -26.11 -0.23 -6.86
C ILE A 186 -27.64 -0.08 -6.95
N ALA A 187 -28.17 0.36 -8.10
CA ALA A 187 -29.60 0.54 -8.33
C ALA A 187 -30.36 -0.77 -8.56
N ASP A 188 -29.68 -1.82 -9.03
CA ASP A 188 -30.29 -3.13 -9.31
C ASP A 188 -30.36 -4.06 -8.07
N ASP A 189 -29.71 -3.68 -6.96
CA ASP A 189 -29.69 -4.40 -5.67
C ASP A 189 -30.72 -3.83 -4.63
N GLU A 190 -31.50 -2.79 -4.99
CA GLU A 190 -32.63 -2.24 -4.21
C GLU A 190 -34.01 -2.71 -4.74
#